data_AF-A0A7S0JFQ4-F1
#
_entry.id   AF-A0A7S0JFQ4-F1
#
_cell.length_a   1.000
_cell.length_b   1.000
_cell.length_c   1.000
_cell.angle_alpha   90.00
_cell.angle_beta   90.00
_cell.angle_gamma   90.00
#
_symmetry.space_group_name_H-M   'P 1'
#
loop_
_entity.id
_entity.type
_entity.pdbx_description
1 polymer ?
#
loop_
_entity_poly.entity_id
_entity_poly.type
_entity_poly.pdbx_seq_one_letter_code
_entity_poly.pdbx_strand_id
1 'polypeptide(L)'
;DAAVAALPGELIDRGYLGWLGAYAPMGTQQLGWSKEELVAHANSFASELLARTPAPAVDRQAAAKLGLVGVRGLVLRGTSLSCFSVAGASAPRHKGRSALG
;
A
#
# COMPACT_ATOMS: atom_id res chain seq x y z
N ASP A 1 -15.33 18.73 -5.79
CA ASP A 1 -14.63 19.76 -6.58
C ASP A 1 -14.41 19.25 -8.00
N ALA A 2 -14.85 19.98 -9.03
CA ALA A 2 -14.80 19.49 -10.42
C ALA A 2 -13.36 19.30 -10.93
N ALA A 3 -12.40 20.07 -10.40
CA ALA A 3 -11.00 19.95 -10.79
C ALA A 3 -10.35 18.67 -10.26
N VAL A 4 -10.65 18.30 -9.01
CA VAL A 4 -10.11 17.09 -8.37
C VAL A 4 -10.66 15.83 -9.02
N ALA A 5 -11.92 15.84 -9.46
CA ALA A 5 -12.56 14.73 -10.15
C ALA A 5 -11.92 14.41 -11.52
N ALA A 6 -11.21 15.38 -12.12
CA ALA A 6 -10.51 15.19 -13.39
C ALA A 6 -9.10 14.59 -13.21
N LEU A 7 -8.59 14.47 -11.98
CA LEU A 7 -7.26 13.97 -11.72
C LEU A 7 -7.19 12.44 -11.86
N PRO A 8 -6.10 11.89 -12.41
CA PRO A 8 -5.86 10.45 -12.39
C PRO A 8 -5.84 9.92 -10.95
N GLY A 9 -6.46 8.77 -10.70
CA GLY A 9 -6.48 8.15 -9.36
C GLY A 9 -5.09 7.91 -8.79
N GLU A 10 -4.10 7.61 -9.63
CA GLU A 10 -2.71 7.46 -9.20
C GLU A 10 -2.09 8.77 -8.67
N LEU A 11 -2.49 9.92 -9.24
CA LEU A 11 -2.02 11.22 -8.77
C LEU A 11 -2.62 11.55 -7.40
N ILE A 12 -3.87 11.17 -7.16
CA ILE A 12 -4.55 11.27 -5.86
C ILE A 12 -3.79 10.43 -4.82
N ASP A 13 -3.49 9.17 -5.14
CA ASP A 13 -2.74 8.26 -4.26
C ASP A 13 -1.35 8.81 -3.94
N ARG A 14 -0.63 9.34 -4.94
CA ARG A 14 0.68 9.97 -4.75
C ARG A 14 0.60 11.28 -3.96
N GLY A 15 -0.44 12.08 -4.16
CA GLY A 15 -0.68 13.31 -3.40
C GLY A 15 -0.89 13.02 -1.92
N TYR A 16 -1.68 11.99 -1.61
CA TYR A 16 -1.87 11.51 -0.24
C TYR A 16 -0.56 11.01 0.39
N LEU A 17 0.21 10.20 -0.33
CA LEU A 17 1.50 9.73 0.16
C LEU A 17 2.52 10.88 0.34
N GLY A 18 2.51 11.85 -0.56
CA GLY A 18 3.35 13.05 -0.47
C GLY A 18 3.02 13.90 0.75
N TRP A 19 1.73 14.06 1.06
CA TRP A 19 1.27 14.74 2.27
C TRP A 19 1.77 14.03 3.52
N LEU A 20 1.59 12.70 3.62
CA LEU A 20 2.10 11.91 4.74
C LEU A 20 3.63 12.02 4.86
N GLY A 21 4.35 11.98 3.74
CA GLY A 21 5.81 12.10 3.72
C GLY A 21 6.31 13.45 4.22
N ALA A 22 5.63 14.54 3.86
CA ALA A 22 5.99 15.89 4.29
C ALA A 22 5.71 16.09 5.79
N TYR A 23 4.54 15.66 6.26
CA TYR A 23 4.10 15.90 7.64
C TYR A 23 4.52 14.83 8.64
N ALA A 24 4.95 13.63 8.24
CA ALA A 24 5.48 12.63 9.16
C ALA A 24 6.63 13.14 10.05
N PRO A 25 7.71 13.74 9.50
CA PRO A 25 8.77 14.31 10.33
C PRO A 25 8.31 15.60 11.03
N MET A 26 7.63 16.51 10.32
CA MET A 26 7.27 17.83 10.84
C MET A 26 6.18 17.76 11.92
N GLY A 27 5.16 16.95 11.68
CA GLY A 27 4.02 16.74 12.56
C GLY A 27 4.43 16.16 13.91
N THR A 28 5.27 15.12 13.89
CA THR A 28 5.71 14.45 15.12
C THR A 28 6.80 15.21 15.88
N GLN A 29 7.67 15.96 15.19
CA GLN A 29 8.80 16.66 15.83
C GLN A 29 8.54 18.13 16.16
N GLN A 30 7.80 18.85 15.32
CA GLN A 30 7.61 20.30 15.46
C GLN A 30 6.20 20.67 15.90
N LEU A 31 5.19 19.94 15.44
CA LEU A 31 3.79 20.23 15.77
C LEU A 31 3.29 19.44 16.98
N GLY A 32 4.07 18.48 17.47
CA GLY A 32 3.75 17.67 18.65
C GLY A 32 2.59 16.70 18.44
N TRP A 33 2.24 16.38 17.19
CA TRP A 33 1.16 15.44 16.87
C TRP A 33 1.57 14.01 17.20
N SER A 34 0.63 13.26 17.78
CA SER A 34 0.70 11.81 17.77
C SER A 34 0.60 11.27 16.34
N LYS A 35 1.03 10.02 16.14
CA LYS A 35 0.94 9.37 14.82
C LYS A 35 -0.52 9.20 14.40
N GLU A 36 -1.40 8.95 15.36
CA GLU A 36 -2.84 8.84 15.17
C GLU A 36 -3.45 10.16 14.72
N GLU A 37 -3.08 11.28 15.34
CA GLU A 37 -3.52 12.62 14.91
C GLU A 37 -3.02 12.94 13.51
N LEU A 38 -1.76 12.60 13.20
CA LEU A 38 -1.22 12.78 11.86
C LEU A 38 -2.02 12.00 10.81
N VAL A 39 -2.36 10.74 11.08
CA VAL A 39 -3.18 9.92 10.17
C VAL A 39 -4.61 10.46 10.09
N ALA A 40 -5.18 10.98 11.18
CA ALA A 40 -6.48 11.64 11.16
C ALA A 40 -6.47 12.87 10.25
N HIS A 41 -5.46 13.74 10.35
CA HIS A 41 -5.30 14.89 9.47
C HIS A 41 -5.09 14.48 8.00
N ALA A 42 -4.32 13.42 7.74
CA ALA A 42 -4.17 12.87 6.40
C ALA A 42 -5.50 12.40 5.82
N ASN A 43 -6.31 11.70 6.62
CA ASN A 43 -7.63 11.23 6.21
C ASN A 43 -8.61 12.38 5.95
N SER A 44 -8.57 13.44 6.76
CA SER A 44 -9.29 14.69 6.48
C SER A 44 -8.82 15.31 5.16
N PHE A 45 -7.50 15.42 4.93
CA PHE A 45 -6.95 15.88 3.65
C PHE A 45 -7.46 15.05 2.45
N ALA A 46 -7.49 13.72 2.57
CA ALA A 46 -7.98 12.84 1.51
C ALA A 46 -9.48 13.05 1.22
N SER A 47 -10.30 13.20 2.25
CA SER A 47 -11.74 13.38 2.09
C SER A 47 -12.11 14.79 1.63
N GLU A 48 -11.52 15.82 2.22
CA GLU A 48 -11.86 17.23 1.99
C GLU A 48 -11.24 17.78 0.70
N LEU A 49 -9.96 17.49 0.44
CA LEU A 49 -9.24 18.07 -0.70
C LEU A 49 -9.13 17.11 -1.88
N LEU A 50 -8.99 15.81 -1.63
CA LEU A 50 -8.87 14.83 -2.70
C LEU A 50 -10.20 14.15 -3.08
N ALA A 51 -11.30 14.50 -2.40
CA ALA A 51 -12.63 13.91 -2.58
C ALA A 51 -12.59 12.36 -2.58
N ARG A 52 -11.66 11.77 -1.84
CA ARG A 52 -11.37 10.33 -1.85
C ARG A 52 -11.78 9.72 -0.51
N THR A 53 -12.94 9.06 -0.53
CA THR A 53 -13.46 8.28 0.60
C THR A 53 -13.79 6.86 0.10
N PRO A 54 -13.23 5.80 0.69
CA PRO A 54 -12.28 5.78 1.80
C PRO A 54 -10.87 6.30 1.39
N ALA A 55 -10.05 6.66 2.39
CA ALA A 55 -8.69 7.13 2.17
C ALA A 55 -7.83 6.09 1.40
N PRO A 56 -6.85 6.53 0.58
CA PRO A 56 -6.01 5.63 -0.20
C PRO A 56 -5.25 4.61 0.65
N ALA A 57 -5.11 3.39 0.13
CA ALA A 57 -4.29 2.36 0.75
C ALA A 57 -2.79 2.62 0.49
N VAL A 58 -1.99 2.59 1.56
CA VAL A 58 -0.55 2.86 1.52
C VAL A 58 0.24 1.56 1.51
N ASP A 59 1.29 1.49 0.69
CA ASP A 59 2.20 0.35 0.71
C ASP A 59 2.86 0.18 2.07
N ARG A 60 2.95 -1.07 2.54
CA ARG A 60 3.58 -1.40 3.82
C ARG A 60 5.00 -0.84 3.93
N GLN A 61 5.78 -0.89 2.85
CA GLN A 61 7.14 -0.37 2.83
C GLN A 61 7.18 1.15 3.00
N ALA A 62 6.25 1.88 2.39
CA ALA A 62 6.14 3.32 2.54
C ALA A 62 5.69 3.68 3.96
N ALA A 63 4.67 3.00 4.49
CA ALA A 63 4.24 3.17 5.88
C ALA A 63 5.37 2.88 6.89
N ALA A 64 6.22 1.87 6.61
CA ALA A 64 7.37 1.53 7.44
C ALA A 64 8.42 2.65 7.45
N LYS A 65 8.73 3.22 6.29
CA LYS A 65 9.65 4.37 6.17
C LYS A 65 9.14 5.59 6.93
N LEU A 66 7.83 5.79 6.97
CA LEU A 66 7.18 6.89 7.69
C LEU A 66 6.93 6.57 9.18
N GLY A 67 7.21 5.35 9.63
CA GLY A 67 6.96 4.92 11.00
C GLY A 67 5.47 4.82 11.37
N LEU A 68 4.59 4.68 10.38
CA LEU A 68 3.12 4.67 10.53
C LEU A 68 2.50 3.26 10.44
N VAL A 69 3.31 2.20 10.42
CA VAL A 69 2.80 0.82 10.39
C VAL A 69 2.02 0.54 11.66
N GLY A 70 0.79 0.05 11.50
CA GLY A 70 -0.09 -0.30 12.62
C GLY A 70 -0.80 0.89 13.27
N VAL A 71 -0.61 2.12 12.78
CA VAL A 71 -1.32 3.29 13.28
C VAL A 71 -2.79 3.19 12.90
N ARG A 72 -3.67 3.40 13.90
CA ARG A 72 -5.12 3.32 13.71
C ARG A 72 -5.59 4.32 12.66
N GLY A 73 -6.44 3.87 11.73
CA GLY A 73 -6.99 4.69 10.66
C GLY A 73 -6.15 4.73 9.38
N LEU A 74 -4.95 4.15 9.37
CA LEU A 74 -4.15 3.98 8.16
C LEU A 74 -4.49 2.65 7.50
N VAL A 75 -4.95 2.70 6.24
CA VAL A 75 -5.21 1.50 5.44
C VAL A 75 -3.91 1.08 4.76
N LEU A 76 -3.45 -0.15 5.01
CA LEU A 76 -2.32 -0.73 4.27
C LEU A 76 -2.81 -1.45 3.03
N ARG A 77 -2.09 -1.29 1.92
CA ARG A 77 -2.29 -2.09 0.72
C ARG A 77 -2.00 -3.55 1.08
N GLY A 78 -3.04 -4.38 1.01
CA GLY A 78 -2.91 -5.81 1.29
C GLY A 78 -2.01 -6.45 0.25
N THR A 79 -1.00 -7.19 0.70
CA THR A 79 -0.30 -8.15 -0.16
C THR A 79 -1.28 -9.29 -0.45
N SER A 80 -1.90 -9.28 -1.62
CA SER A 80 -2.57 -10.48 -2.11
C SER A 80 -1.51 -11.55 -2.29
N LEU A 81 -1.52 -12.57 -1.43
CA LEU A 81 -0.75 -13.79 -1.63
C LEU A 81 -1.45 -14.57 -2.76
N SER A 82 -1.32 -14.11 -4.01
CA SER A 82 -1.67 -14.96 -5.15
C SER A 82 -0.68 -16.12 -5.12
N CYS A 83 -1.19 -17.30 -4.74
CA CYS A 83 -0.55 -18.60 -4.76
C CYS A 83 0.73 -18.63 -5.62
N PHE A 84 1.89 -18.69 -4.97
CA PHE A 84 3.07 -19.26 -5.61
C PHE A 84 2.71 -20.72 -5.94
N SER A 85 2.29 -20.97 -7.18
CA SER A 85 2.29 -22.31 -7.74
C SER A 85 3.74 -22.76 -7.74
N VAL A 86 4.10 -23.56 -6.75
CA VAL A 86 5.33 -24.35 -6.81
C VAL A 86 5.13 -25.36 -7.95
N ALA A 87 5.55 -24.98 -9.16
CA ALA A 87 5.72 -25.92 -10.27
C ALA A 87 6.96 -26.76 -9.97
N GLY A 88 6.85 -27.62 -8.96
CA GLY A 88 7.86 -28.54 -8.49
C GLY A 88 7.28 -29.95 -8.46
N ALA A 89 6.95 -30.50 -9.63
CA ALA A 89 6.71 -31.92 -9.79
C ALA A 89 7.67 -32.44 -10.86
N SER A 90 8.85 -32.86 -10.40
CA SER A 90 9.79 -33.67 -11.18
C SER A 90 9.05 -34.87 -11.77
N ALA A 91 9.04 -34.98 -13.09
CA ALA A 91 8.55 -36.16 -13.80
C ALA A 91 9.43 -37.39 -13.45
N PRO A 92 8.85 -38.56 -13.11
CA PRO A 92 9.62 -39.77 -12.92
C PRO A 92 10.14 -40.29 -14.28
N ARG A 93 11.47 -40.45 -14.38
CA ARG A 93 12.11 -41.19 -15.48
C ARG A 93 11.69 -42.66 -15.43
N HIS A 94 10.76 -43.07 -16.28
CA HIS A 94 10.46 -44.47 -16.50
C HIS A 94 11.59 -45.11 -17.33
N LYS A 95 12.35 -46.00 -16.68
CA LYS A 95 13.32 -46.92 -17.29
C LYS A 95 12.55 -48.11 -17.86
N GLY A 96 12.20 -48.04 -19.15
CA GLY A 96 11.52 -49.11 -19.88
C GLY A 96 12.46 -49.80 -20.86
N ARG A 97 12.94 -50.98 -20.49
CA ARG A 97 13.67 -51.94 -21.33
C ARG A 97 12.65 -52.93 -21.90
N SER A 98 12.58 -53.08 -23.23
CA SER A 98 12.10 -54.25 -24.00
C SER A 98 12.53 -53.99 -25.47
N ALA A 99 13.49 -54.70 -26.07
CA ALA A 99 13.47 -56.09 -26.55
C ALA A 99 12.28 -56.37 -27.50
N LEU A 100 12.56 -56.45 -28.82
CA LEU A 100 12.08 -57.44 -29.81
C LEU A 100 12.14 -56.86 -31.25
N GLY A 101 12.73 -57.63 -32.17
CA GLY A 101 12.71 -57.38 -33.62
C GLY A 101 14.08 -57.33 -34.25
#